data_AF-U7DXK4-F1
#
_entry.id   AF-U7DXK4-F1
#
_cell.length_a   1.000
_cell.length_b   1.000
_cell.length_c   1.000
_cell.angle_alpha   90.00
_cell.angle_beta   90.00
_cell.angle_gamma   90.00
#
_symmetry.space_group_name_H-M   'P 1'
#
loop_
_entity.id
_entity.type
_entity.pdbx_description
1 polymer ?
#
loop_
_entity_poly.entity_id
_entity_poly.type
_entity_poly.pdbx_seq_one_letter_code
_entity_poly.pdbx_strand_id
1 'polypeptide(L)' 'MVNVEKDNLLMYKLESIYNFGFIALSLGYYENLMSAYDSNNNIAMNPETIKHLGIVSGLIRCFIEYLGTFKIV' A
#
# COMPACT_ATOMS: atom_id res chain seq x y z
N MET A 1 8.49 9.46 11.13
CA MET A 1 7.33 9.15 12.00
C MET A 1 6.02 9.69 11.45
N VAL A 2 5.86 11.01 11.22
CA VAL A 2 4.58 11.63 10.79
C VAL A 2 3.95 11.04 9.52
N ASN A 3 4.74 10.59 8.55
CA ASN A 3 4.19 10.05 7.30
C ASN A 3 3.65 8.62 7.42
N VAL A 4 4.22 7.78 8.31
CA VAL A 4 3.76 6.39 8.50
C VAL A 4 2.34 6.34 9.08
N GLU A 5 2.03 7.22 10.02
CA GLU A 5 0.67 7.32 10.59
C GLU A 5 -0.35 7.76 9.54
N LYS A 6 0.04 8.67 8.62
CA LYS A 6 -0.81 9.10 7.51
C LYS A 6 -1.01 7.99 6.48
N ASP A 7 0.04 7.22 6.17
CA ASP A 7 -0.03 6.07 5.27
C ASP A 7 -0.98 5.01 5.82
N ASN A 8 -0.82 4.67 7.10
CA ASN A 8 -1.68 3.71 7.78
C ASN A 8 -3.13 4.19 7.86
N LEU A 9 -3.36 5.47 8.14
CA LEU A 9 -4.70 6.05 8.16
C LEU A 9 -5.37 6.01 6.79
N LEU A 10 -4.64 6.33 5.72
CA LEU A 10 -5.17 6.30 4.37
C LEU A 10 -5.51 4.86 3.94
N MET A 11 -4.59 3.92 4.14
CA MET A 11 -4.84 2.50 3.86
C MET A 11 -6.05 1.98 4.64
N TYR A 12 -6.15 2.30 5.93
CA TYR A 12 -7.31 1.91 6.75
C TYR A 12 -8.63 2.44 6.18
N LYS A 13 -8.68 3.73 5.79
CA LYS A 13 -9.89 4.31 5.19
C LYS A 13 -10.25 3.62 3.87
N LEU A 14 -9.27 3.37 3.02
CA LEU A 14 -9.47 2.69 1.73
C LEU A 14 -10.04 1.28 1.92
N GLU A 15 -9.53 0.52 2.88
CA GLU A 15 -10.01 -0.85 3.16
C GLU A 15 -11.38 -0.85 3.83
N SER A 16 -11.50 -0.12 4.94
CA SER A 16 -12.62 -0.27 5.88
C SER A 16 -13.80 0.65 5.60
N ILE A 17 -13.59 1.80 4.94
CA ILE A 17 -14.65 2.78 4.69
C ILE A 17 -15.09 2.77 3.22
N TYR A 18 -14.13 2.68 2.31
CA TYR A 18 -14.39 2.76 0.87
C TYR A 18 -14.46 1.40 0.18
N ASN A 19 -14.16 0.31 0.89
CA ASN A 19 -14.09 -1.04 0.34
C ASN A 19 -13.25 -1.10 -0.95
N PHE A 20 -12.19 -0.30 -1.01
CA PHE A 20 -11.36 -0.15 -2.19
C PHE A 20 -10.58 -1.43 -2.49
N GLY A 21 -10.08 -2.10 -1.46
CA GLY A 21 -9.22 -3.28 -1.55
C GLY A 21 -8.59 -3.62 -0.20
N PHE A 22 -7.78 -4.66 -0.14
CA PHE A 22 -7.16 -5.14 1.09
C PHE A 22 -5.71 -4.68 1.25
N ILE A 23 -5.26 -4.57 2.50
CA ILE A 23 -3.85 -4.32 2.81
C ILE A 23 -3.08 -5.64 2.76
N ALA A 24 -2.11 -5.77 1.84
CA ALA A 24 -1.34 -7.01 1.65
C ALA A 24 0.10 -6.77 1.19
N LEU A 25 1.04 -7.61 1.61
CA LEU A 25 2.45 -7.54 1.21
C LEU A 25 2.72 -8.09 -0.21
N SER A 26 1.91 -9.05 -0.65
CA SER A 26 2.00 -9.69 -1.96
C SER A 26 0.92 -9.16 -2.90
N LEU A 27 1.23 -9.06 -4.20
CA LEU A 27 0.28 -8.65 -5.25
C LEU A 27 -0.05 -9.84 -6.15
N GLY A 28 -1.26 -9.87 -6.73
CA GLY A 28 -1.65 -10.89 -7.74
C GLY A 28 -2.85 -11.78 -7.41
N TYR A 29 -3.76 -11.36 -6.52
CA TYR A 29 -5.05 -12.03 -6.31
C TYR A 29 -6.18 -11.23 -6.99
N TYR A 30 -7.34 -11.86 -7.19
CA TYR A 30 -8.55 -11.32 -7.87
C TYR A 30 -9.24 -10.16 -7.13
N GLU A 31 -8.46 -9.30 -6.49
CA GLU A 31 -8.91 -8.21 -5.65
C GLU A 31 -7.94 -7.04 -5.76
N ASN A 32 -8.43 -5.84 -5.47
CA ASN A 32 -7.56 -4.69 -5.31
C ASN A 32 -6.71 -4.85 -4.05
N LEU A 33 -5.41 -4.61 -4.17
CA LEU A 33 -4.45 -4.77 -3.08
C LEU A 33 -3.63 -3.50 -2.91
N MET A 34 -3.31 -3.15 -1.67
CA MET A 34 -2.47 -2.01 -1.35
C MET A 34 -1.41 -2.35 -0.31
N SER A 35 -0.26 -1.69 -0.43
CA SER A 35 0.87 -1.81 0.50
C SER A 35 1.55 -0.46 0.67
N ALA A 36 1.83 -0.06 1.90
CA ALA A 36 2.77 1.03 2.17
C ALA A 36 4.17 0.47 2.36
N TYR A 37 5.16 1.26 1.94
CA TYR A 37 6.53 0.97 2.28
C TYR A 37 6.82 1.40 3.72
N ASP A 38 6.86 0.46 4.65
CA ASP A 38 7.37 0.71 6.00
C ASP A 38 8.83 0.25 6.09
N SER A 39 9.71 1.14 6.53
CA SER A 39 11.09 0.81 6.87
C SER A 39 11.21 -0.27 7.94
N ASN A 40 10.16 -0.49 8.74
CA ASN A 40 10.10 -1.57 9.74
C ASN A 40 9.73 -2.94 9.15
N ASN A 41 9.16 -2.97 7.94
CA ASN A 41 8.78 -4.22 7.28
C ASN A 41 9.98 -4.86 6.56
N ASN A 42 11.04 -5.19 7.31
CA ASN A 42 12.12 -6.12 6.93
C ASN A 42 12.56 -6.07 5.46
N ILE A 43 12.80 -4.87 4.94
CA ILE A 43 13.38 -4.75 3.60
C ILE A 43 14.87 -4.85 3.80
N ALA A 44 15.44 -5.97 3.35
CA ALA A 44 16.86 -6.24 3.37
C ALA A 44 17.61 -5.35 2.36
N MET A 45 17.41 -4.03 2.43
CA MET A 45 18.06 -3.04 1.56
C MET A 45 18.63 -1.92 2.42
N ASN A 46 19.83 -1.48 2.06
CA ASN A 46 20.50 -0.35 2.69
C ASN A 46 19.65 0.93 2.48
N PRO A 47 19.48 1.78 3.53
CA PRO A 47 18.86 3.10 3.42
C PRO A 47 19.30 3.94 2.20
N GLU A 48 20.57 3.88 1.80
CA GLU A 48 21.06 4.60 0.61
C GLU A 48 20.46 4.06 -0.70
N THR A 49 20.33 2.74 -0.82
CA THR A 49 19.69 2.08 -1.95
C THR A 49 18.20 2.43 -2.01
N ILE A 50 17.51 2.40 -0.86
CA ILE A 50 16.09 2.78 -0.74
C ILE A 50 15.88 4.21 -1.24
N LYS A 51 16.74 5.14 -0.81
CA LYS A 51 16.71 6.55 -1.23
C LYS A 51 17.02 6.70 -2.73
N HIS A 52 17.99 5.96 -3.25
CA HIS A 52 18.33 5.99 -4.68
C HIS A 52 17.21 5.44 -5.57
N LEU A 53 16.47 4.44 -5.08
CA LEU A 53 15.29 3.89 -5.75
C LEU A 53 14.05 4.79 -5.64
N GLY A 54 14.16 5.97 -4.99
CA GLY A 54 13.06 6.91 -4.81
C GLY A 54 12.00 6.42 -3.83
N ILE A 55 12.32 5.45 -3.00
CA ILE A 55 11.39 4.90 -2.03
C ILE A 55 11.40 5.78 -0.78
N VAL A 56 10.23 6.30 -0.42
CA VAL A 56 10.06 7.26 0.66
C VAL A 56 8.83 6.94 1.50
N SER A 57 8.82 7.38 2.76
CA SER A 57 7.62 7.33 3.60
C SER A 57 6.56 8.27 3.03
N GLY A 58 5.32 7.81 2.89
CA GLY A 58 4.31 8.43 2.02
C GLY A 58 3.96 7.60 0.79
N LEU A 59 4.80 6.61 0.44
CA LEU A 59 4.63 5.83 -0.78
C LEU A 59 3.73 4.61 -0.55
N ILE A 60 2.55 4.63 -1.17
CA ILE A 60 1.61 3.51 -1.22
C ILE A 60 1.61 2.93 -2.65
N ARG A 61 1.81 1.62 -2.75
CA ARG A 61 1.69 0.86 -3.98
C ARG A 61 0.33 0.18 -4.02
N CYS A 62 -0.44 0.45 -5.07
CA CYS A 62 -1.73 -0.18 -5.33
C CYS A 62 -1.64 -1.09 -6.56
N PHE A 63 -2.18 -2.30 -6.42
CA PHE A 63 -2.51 -3.17 -7.54
C PHE A 63 -4.01 -3.08 -7.74
N ILE A 64 -4.41 -2.57 -8.91
CA ILE A 64 -5.81 -2.39 -9.27
C ILE A 64 -6.18 -3.50 -10.22
N GLU A 65 -7.15 -4.31 -9.81
CA GLU A 65 -7.70 -5.38 -10.61
C GLU A 65 -8.97 -4.89 -11.32
N TYR A 66 -9.16 -5.35 -12.55
CA TYR A 66 -10.24 -4.89 -13.42
C TYR A 66 -11.56 -5.65 -13.21
N LEU A 67 -11.53 -6.88 -12.66
CA LEU A 67 -12.72 -7.73 -12.57
C LEU A 67 -13.56 -7.44 -11.30
N GLY A 68 -12.96 -6.91 -10.24
CA GLY A 68 -13.62 -6.62 -8.96
C GLY A 68 -14.09 -5.18 -8.76
N THR A 69 -13.78 -4.24 -9.67
CA THR A 69 -14.10 -2.80 -9.50
C THR A 69 -15.54 -2.43 -9.87
N PHE A 70 -16.31 -3.34 -10.49
CA PHE A 70 -17.72 -3.11 -10.82
C PHE A 70 -18.64 -3.60 -9.69
N LYS A 71 -18.59 -2.94 -8.53
CA LYS A 71 -19.69 -2.99 -7.56
C LYS A 71 -20.58 -1.78 -7.78
N ILE A 72 -21.64 -1.97 -8.57
CA ILE A 72 -22.79 -1.07 -8.58
C ILE A 72 -23.44 -1.23 -7.20
N VAL A 73 -23.39 -0.16 -6.40
CA VAL A 73 -24.25 0.02 -5.21
C VAL A 73 -25.51 0.73 -5.67
#